data_AF-A0A150IJN9-F1
#
_entry.id   AF-A0A150IJN9-F1
#
_cell.length_a   1.000
_cell.length_b   1.000
_cell.length_c   1.000
_cell.angle_alpha   90.00
_cell.angle_beta   90.00
_cell.angle_gamma   90.00
#
_symmetry.space_group_name_H-M   'P 1'
#
loop_
_entity.id
_entity.type
_entity.pdbx_description
1 polymer ?
#
loop_
_entity_poly.entity_id
_entity_poly.type
_entity_poly.pdbx_seq_one_letter_code
_entity_poly.pdbx_strand_id
1 'polypeptide(L)' 'MSKVEVSINGKEIELNPFVEEVIKNTVKGMVSSLRGYEKGKIKIEIDD' A
#
# COMPACT_ATOMS: atom_id res chain seq x y z
N MET A 1 -4.09 14.20 0.50
CA MET A 1 -4.14 13.13 -0.52
C MET A 1 -3.19 12.04 -0.06
N SER A 2 -3.63 10.79 0.09
CA SER A 2 -2.73 9.68 0.40
C SER A 2 -2.30 9.03 -0.92
N LYS A 3 -1.04 9.24 -1.30
CA LYS A 3 -0.39 8.68 -2.49
C LYS A 3 0.06 7.24 -2.19
N VAL A 4 -0.20 6.32 -3.10
CA VAL A 4 0.40 4.97 -3.05
C VAL A 4 1.71 4.99 -3.84
N GLU A 5 2.77 4.45 -3.24
CA GLU A 5 4.07 4.31 -3.88
C GLU A 5 4.41 2.82 -3.95
N VAL A 6 4.72 2.33 -5.14
CA VAL A 6 5.14 0.95 -5.39
C VAL A 6 6.51 0.98 -6.05
N SER A 7 7.43 0.19 -5.53
CA SER A 7 8.77 0.04 -6.10
C SER A 7 9.13 -1.42 -6.30
N ILE A 8 9.76 -1.74 -7.43
CA ILE A 8 10.32 -3.07 -7.70
C ILE A 8 11.82 -2.88 -7.92
N ASN A 9 12.65 -3.59 -7.14
CA ASN A 9 14.11 -3.44 -7.17
C ASN A 9 14.58 -1.97 -7.04
N GLY A 10 13.94 -1.21 -6.15
CA GLY A 10 14.23 0.21 -5.92
C GLY A 10 13.76 1.18 -7.01
N LYS A 11 13.11 0.68 -8.07
CA LYS A 11 12.54 1.51 -9.15
C LYS A 11 11.06 1.80 -8.87
N GLU A 12 10.69 3.08 -8.75
CA GLU A 12 9.29 3.50 -8.62
C GLU A 12 8.50 3.12 -9.88
N ILE A 13 7.32 2.53 -9.68
CA ILE A 13 6.40 2.12 -10.73
C ILE A 13 5.25 3.11 -10.76
N GLU A 14 5.03 3.73 -11.91
CA GLU A 14 3.90 4.63 -12.10
C GLU A 14 2.59 3.83 -12.07
N LEU A 15 1.67 4.26 -11.21
CA LEU A 15 0.35 3.65 -11.07
C LEU A 15 -0.68 4.51 -11.78
N ASN A 16 -1.59 3.87 -12.51
CA ASN A 16 -2.80 4.55 -12.95
C ASN A 16 -3.79 4.69 -11.76
N PRO A 17 -4.79 5.59 -11.87
CA PRO A 17 -5.72 5.87 -10.76
C PRO A 17 -6.50 4.66 -10.26
N PHE A 18 -6.88 3.75 -11.16
CA PHE A 18 -7.62 2.53 -10.79
C PHE A 18 -6.76 1.59 -9.95
N VAL A 19 -5.52 1.34 -10.35
CA VAL A 19 -4.59 0.45 -9.62
C VAL A 19 -4.21 1.05 -8.27
N GLU A 20 -3.97 2.36 -8.21
CA GLU A 20 -3.72 3.06 -6.94
C GLU A 20 -4.87 2.87 -5.94
N GLU A 21 -6.13 3.00 -6.40
CA GLU A 21 -7.30 2.82 -5.55
C GLU A 21 -7.45 1.37 -5.07
N VAL A 22 -7.23 0.39 -5.95
CA VAL A 22 -7.30 -1.04 -5.61
C VAL A 22 -6.26 -1.39 -4.54
N ILE A 23 -4.98 -0.99 -4.72
CA ILE A 23 -3.91 -1.27 -3.75
C ILE A 23 -4.25 -0.62 -2.41
N LYS A 24 -4.61 0.66 -2.41
CA LYS A 24 -4.95 1.41 -1.20
C LYS A 24 -6.06 0.75 -0.40
N ASN A 25 -7.16 0.41 -1.05
CA ASN A 25 -8.33 -0.16 -0.37
C ASN A 25 -8.04 -1.59 0.14
N THR A 26 -7.33 -2.39 -0.65
CA THR A 26 -6.93 -3.76 -0.29
C THR A 26 -5.98 -3.75 0.91
N VAL A 27 -4.89 -2.98 0.83
CA VAL A 27 -3.90 -2.88 1.90
C VAL A 27 -4.54 -2.34 3.17
N LYS A 28 -5.33 -1.26 3.08
CA LYS A 28 -6.03 -0.70 4.23
C LYS A 28 -7.00 -1.69 4.86
N GLY A 29 -7.80 -2.39 4.05
CA GLY A 29 -8.72 -3.43 4.52
C GLY A 29 -7.96 -4.53 5.27
N MET A 30 -6.90 -5.05 4.65
CA MET A 30 -6.03 -6.08 5.23
C MET A 30 -5.46 -5.65 6.59
N VAL A 31 -4.77 -4.52 6.67
CA VAL A 31 -4.12 -4.10 7.92
C VAL A 31 -5.11 -3.62 8.99
N SER A 32 -6.27 -3.07 8.60
CA SER A 32 -7.26 -2.56 9.56
C SER A 32 -7.89 -3.66 10.43
N SER A 33 -7.83 -4.91 9.96
CA SER A 33 -8.32 -6.07 10.70
C SER A 33 -7.30 -6.63 11.70
N LEU A 34 -6.05 -6.16 11.65
CA LEU A 34 -4.98 -6.65 12.51
C LEU A 34 -5.08 -6.06 13.91
N ARG A 35 -4.84 -6.90 14.92
CA ARG A 35 -4.76 -6.45 16.32
C ARG A 35 -3.61 -5.46 16.47
N GLY A 36 -3.90 -4.30 17.07
CA GLY A 36 -2.91 -3.23 17.27
C GLY A 36 -2.77 -2.29 16.07
N TYR A 37 -3.65 -2.36 15.08
CA TYR A 37 -3.71 -1.36 14.02
C TYR A 37 -4.02 0.03 14.59
N GLU A 38 -3.24 1.01 14.14
CA GLU A 38 -3.47 2.44 14.38
C GLU A 38 -3.35 3.19 13.06
N LYS A 39 -3.99 4.37 12.99
CA LYS A 39 -3.90 5.22 11.79
C LYS A 39 -2.46 5.73 11.65
N GLY A 40 -1.84 5.47 10.51
CA GLY A 40 -0.48 5.92 10.24
C GLY A 40 0.00 5.55 8.84
N LYS A 41 1.32 5.69 8.62
CA LYS A 41 1.97 5.23 7.41
C LYS A 41 2.08 3.71 7.44
N ILE A 42 1.56 3.05 6.41
CA ILE A 42 1.65 1.59 6.25
C ILE A 42 2.88 1.30 5.37
N LYS A 43 3.75 0.39 5.82
CA LYS A 43 4.88 -0.16 5.05
C LYS A 43 4.73 -1.68 5.03
N ILE A 44 4.78 -2.26 3.84
CA ILE A 44 4.75 -3.71 3.62
C ILE A 44 5.97 -4.05 2.76
N GLU A 45 6.75 -5.04 3.18
CA GLU A 45 7.92 -5.56 2.46
C GLU A 45 7.69 -7.06 2.25
N ILE A 46 7.90 -7.52 1.01
CA ILE A 46 7.73 -8.91 0.59
C ILE A 46 8.94 -9.22 -0.28
N ASP A 47 9.65 -10.30 0.05
CA ASP A 47 10.70 -10.86 -0.79
C ASP A 47 10.09 -12.00 -1.63
N ASP A 48 10.30 -11.98 -2.94
CA ASP A 48 9.88 -13.01 -3.91
C ASP A 48 11.09 -13.80 -4.41
#